data_AF-A0A9D5NRP4-F1
#
_entry.id   AF-A0A9D5NRP4-F1
#
_cell.length_a   1.000
_cell.length_b   1.000
_cell.length_c   1.000
_cell.angle_alpha   90.00
_cell.angle_beta   90.00
_cell.angle_gamma   90.00
#
_symmetry.space_group_name_H-M   'P 1'
#
loop_
_entity.id
_entity.type
_entity.pdbx_description
1 polymer ?
#
loop_
_entity_poly.entity_id
_entity_poly.type
_entity_poly.pdbx_seq_one_letter_code
_entity_poly.pdbx_strand_id
1 'polypeptide(L)'
;MINRPNPNEVFPNPNLPRLCFIKNVVKNPRIIIGDYTYYDDVDGADQFEKHVTHFYDFIGDGAIIGTNSVVAKDIPPYAIAVGNPCQVIRKRFDDELIELLLKLRWWDKSIEEIESLMPILSCGDLKKVKMEIKARI
;
A
#
# COMPACT_ATOMS: atom_id res chain seq x y z
N MET A 1 20.10 35.59 11.84
CA MET A 1 19.74 34.47 10.94
C MET A 1 18.92 33.48 11.75
N ILE A 2 17.73 33.10 11.28
CA ILE A 2 16.93 32.07 11.95
C ILE A 2 17.59 30.73 11.64
N ASN A 3 18.16 30.07 12.64
CA ASN A 3 18.75 28.74 12.48
C ASN A 3 17.59 27.74 12.30
N ARG A 4 17.26 27.43 11.04
CA ARG A 4 16.19 26.50 10.71
C ARG A 4 16.72 25.06 10.80
N PRO A 5 15.93 24.11 11.33
CA PRO A 5 16.29 22.70 11.27
C PRO A 5 16.55 22.24 9.83
N ASN A 6 17.54 21.36 9.64
CA ASN A 6 17.81 20.73 8.36
C ASN A 6 16.77 19.61 8.12
N PRO A 7 15.91 19.68 7.08
CA PRO A 7 14.87 18.70 6.85
C PRO A 7 15.39 17.29 6.50
N ASN A 8 16.68 17.16 6.16
CA ASN A 8 17.32 15.87 5.88
C ASN A 8 17.96 15.21 7.12
N GLU A 9 17.91 15.86 8.29
CA GLU A 9 18.33 15.24 9.54
C GLU A 9 17.22 14.36 10.12
N VAL A 10 17.58 13.22 10.70
CA VAL A 10 16.59 12.37 11.38
C VAL A 10 16.10 13.05 12.66
N PHE A 11 17.03 13.49 13.52
CA PHE A 11 16.74 14.11 14.81
C PHE A 11 17.18 15.58 14.79
N PRO A 12 16.29 16.52 14.43
CA PRO A 12 16.64 17.94 14.26
C PRO A 12 17.02 18.63 15.57
N ASN A 13 16.71 18.02 16.72
CA ASN A 13 17.10 18.52 18.03
C ASN A 13 17.72 17.38 18.86
N PRO A 14 19.05 17.35 19.04
CA PRO A 14 19.72 16.30 19.81
C PRO A 14 19.35 16.30 21.30
N ASN A 15 18.80 17.40 21.83
CA ASN A 15 18.28 17.45 23.20
C ASN A 15 16.86 16.87 23.33
N LEU A 16 16.22 16.52 22.21
CA LEU A 16 14.86 15.96 22.17
C LEU A 16 14.82 14.72 21.28
N PRO A 17 15.43 13.59 21.70
CA PRO A 17 15.54 12.37 20.90
C PRO A 17 14.19 11.71 20.61
N ARG A 18 13.14 12.05 21.37
CA ARG A 18 11.75 11.63 21.12
C ARG A 18 11.09 12.31 19.91
N LEU A 19 11.79 13.22 19.21
CA LEU A 19 11.26 13.92 18.04
C LEU A 19 12.15 13.67 16.82
N CYS A 20 11.56 13.16 15.74
CA CYS A 20 12.27 12.98 14.46
C CYS A 20 11.49 13.57 13.29
N PHE A 21 12.18 13.83 12.16
CA PHE A 21 11.53 14.03 10.87
C PHE A 21 11.16 12.69 10.24
N ILE A 22 9.85 12.47 10.03
CA ILE A 22 9.29 11.17 9.66
C ILE A 22 9.81 10.70 8.29
N LYS A 23 10.01 11.65 7.36
CA LYS A 23 10.52 11.39 6.01
C LYS A 23 11.86 10.63 6.01
N ASN A 24 12.68 10.84 7.04
CA ASN A 24 14.03 10.28 7.11
C ASN A 24 14.10 8.93 7.85
N VAL A 25 12.98 8.47 8.43
CA VAL A 25 12.90 7.18 9.16
C VAL A 25 11.97 6.17 8.50
N VAL A 26 10.96 6.63 7.76
CA VAL A 26 10.07 5.78 6.96
C VAL A 26 10.83 5.14 5.80
N LYS A 27 10.70 3.83 5.68
CA LYS A 27 11.32 3.01 4.62
C LYS A 27 10.29 2.50 3.63
N ASN A 28 9.02 2.44 4.03
CA ASN A 28 7.96 1.94 3.18
C ASN A 28 7.69 2.91 2.02
N PRO A 29 7.92 2.49 0.75
CA PRO A 29 7.80 3.39 -0.41
C PRO A 29 6.35 3.86 -0.66
N ARG A 30 5.37 3.21 0.00
CA ARG A 30 3.95 3.56 -0.09
C ARG A 30 3.53 4.65 0.92
N ILE A 31 4.42 5.04 1.83
CA ILE A 31 4.19 6.13 2.78
C ILE A 31 5.00 7.35 2.30
N ILE A 32 4.29 8.39 1.85
CA ILE A 32 4.89 9.63 1.35
C ILE A 32 4.76 10.71 2.42
N ILE A 33 5.89 11.29 2.83
CA ILE A 33 5.96 12.31 3.87
C ILE A 33 6.61 13.57 3.30
N GLY A 34 6.00 14.74 3.56
CA GLY A 34 6.57 16.04 3.19
C GLY A 34 7.68 16.51 4.14
N ASP A 35 8.55 17.39 3.65
CA ASP A 35 9.61 18.00 4.47
C ASP A 35 9.06 18.68 5.73
N TYR A 36 9.86 18.67 6.81
CA TYR A 36 9.54 19.26 8.12
C TYR A 36 8.36 18.61 8.88
N THR A 37 7.80 17.50 8.38
CA THR A 37 6.83 16.71 9.12
C THR A 37 7.54 15.94 10.23
N TYR A 38 7.19 16.23 11.49
CA TYR A 38 7.81 15.60 12.65
C TYR A 38 6.84 14.65 13.36
N TYR A 39 7.40 13.65 14.03
CA TYR A 39 6.69 12.76 14.94
C TYR A 39 7.36 12.82 16.29
N ASP A 40 6.55 12.89 17.35
CA ASP A 40 6.98 12.96 18.73
C ASP A 40 6.43 11.74 19.47
N ASP A 41 7.33 10.86 19.90
CA ASP A 41 7.00 9.60 20.55
C ASP A 41 8.02 9.27 21.63
N VAL A 42 7.51 9.12 22.84
CA VAL A 42 8.30 8.80 24.04
C VAL A 42 8.93 7.40 23.97
N ASP A 43 8.33 6.49 23.22
CA ASP A 43 8.76 5.09 23.08
C ASP A 43 9.66 4.85 21.86
N GLY A 44 9.87 5.89 21.03
CA GLY A 44 10.81 5.90 19.92
C GLY A 44 10.25 6.53 18.65
N ALA A 45 10.60 7.79 18.40
CA ALA A 45 10.14 8.56 17.25
C ALA A 45 10.48 7.92 15.88
N ASP A 46 11.61 7.22 15.82
CA ASP A 46 12.07 6.50 14.63
C ASP A 46 11.22 5.26 14.30
N GLN A 47 10.30 4.86 15.18
CA GLN A 47 9.44 3.69 15.04
C GLN A 47 8.05 4.02 14.49
N PHE A 48 7.86 5.18 13.87
CA PHE A 48 6.59 5.64 13.29
C PHE A 48 5.83 4.55 12.52
N GLU A 49 6.52 3.73 11.71
CA GLU A 49 5.87 2.65 10.92
C GLU A 49 5.15 1.61 11.78
N LYS A 50 5.59 1.35 13.02
CA LYS A 50 4.88 0.44 13.95
C LYS A 50 3.51 0.98 14.38
N HIS A 51 3.33 2.29 14.31
CA HIS A 51 2.08 2.97 14.62
C HIS A 51 1.18 3.17 13.40
N VAL A 52 1.64 2.78 12.20
CA VAL A 52 0.80 2.72 10.99
C VAL A 52 0.01 1.41 11.02
N THR A 53 -1.02 1.38 11.86
CA THR A 53 -1.81 0.18 12.20
C THR A 53 -2.63 -0.40 11.07
N HIS A 54 -2.79 0.30 9.94
CA HIS A 54 -3.67 -0.11 8.84
C HIS A 54 -2.91 -0.32 7.52
N PHE A 55 -1.64 -0.71 7.63
CA PHE A 55 -0.77 -0.98 6.49
C PHE A 55 -0.24 -2.41 6.51
N TYR A 56 -1.08 -3.35 6.09
CA TYR A 56 -0.81 -4.77 6.22
C TYR A 56 -0.11 -5.32 4.98
N ASP A 57 1.20 -5.57 5.08
CA ASP A 57 1.97 -6.24 4.01
C ASP A 57 1.42 -7.64 3.67
N PHE A 58 0.69 -8.25 4.60
CA PHE A 58 0.07 -9.57 4.44
C PHE A 58 -1.29 -9.55 3.72
N ILE A 59 -1.81 -8.39 3.32
CA ILE A 59 -3.02 -8.29 2.48
C ILE A 59 -2.57 -8.08 1.03
N GLY A 60 -2.75 -9.11 0.19
CA GLY A 60 -2.37 -9.07 -1.20
C GLY A 60 -3.18 -8.07 -2.04
N ASP A 61 -2.57 -7.61 -3.14
CA ASP A 61 -3.17 -6.62 -4.03
C ASP A 61 -4.56 -7.02 -4.51
N GLY A 62 -5.49 -6.07 -4.50
CA GLY A 62 -6.86 -6.29 -4.97
C GLY A 62 -7.72 -7.21 -4.10
N ALA A 63 -7.27 -7.60 -2.91
CA ALA A 63 -8.11 -8.33 -1.95
C ALA A 63 -9.33 -7.50 -1.49
N ILE A 64 -10.43 -8.17 -1.14
CA ILE A 64 -11.64 -7.58 -0.58
C ILE A 64 -11.87 -8.17 0.81
N ILE A 65 -11.85 -7.32 1.84
CA ILE A 65 -12.14 -7.70 3.22
C ILE A 65 -13.55 -7.24 3.56
N GLY A 66 -14.44 -8.17 3.94
CA GLY A 66 -15.80 -7.81 4.35
C GLY A 66 -15.85 -7.11 5.70
N THR A 67 -16.97 -6.44 5.96
CA THR A 67 -17.20 -5.70 7.21
C THR A 67 -17.13 -6.60 8.44
N ASN A 68 -16.72 -6.02 9.58
CA ASN A 68 -16.59 -6.71 10.87
C ASN A 68 -15.62 -7.92 10.89
N SER A 69 -14.64 -7.94 10.00
CA SER A 69 -13.66 -9.02 9.93
C SER A 69 -12.44 -8.77 10.84
N VAL A 70 -11.92 -9.83 11.46
CA VAL A 70 -10.69 -9.80 12.26
C VAL A 70 -9.60 -10.56 11.52
N VAL A 71 -8.76 -9.84 10.80
CA VAL A 71 -7.70 -10.42 9.97
C VAL A 71 -6.51 -10.80 10.85
N ALA A 72 -6.31 -12.11 11.03
CA ALA A 72 -5.24 -12.66 11.87
C ALA A 72 -4.16 -13.42 11.07
N LYS A 73 -4.32 -13.51 9.74
CA LYS A 73 -3.44 -14.24 8.82
C LYS A 73 -3.42 -13.55 7.45
N ASP A 74 -2.42 -13.88 6.65
CA ASP A 74 -2.25 -13.41 5.29
C ASP A 74 -3.47 -13.68 4.41
N ILE A 75 -3.82 -12.70 3.59
CA ILE A 75 -4.91 -12.78 2.61
C ILE A 75 -4.30 -12.73 1.21
N PRO A 76 -4.51 -13.74 0.37
CA PRO A 76 -3.95 -13.77 -0.98
C PRO A 76 -4.45 -12.61 -1.85
N PRO A 77 -3.67 -12.20 -2.87
CA PRO A 77 -4.13 -11.20 -3.84
C PRO A 77 -5.45 -11.60 -4.49
N TYR A 78 -6.29 -10.61 -4.75
CA TYR A 78 -7.61 -10.78 -5.37
C TYR A 78 -8.52 -11.79 -4.66
N ALA A 79 -8.28 -12.13 -3.40
CA ALA A 79 -9.17 -12.94 -2.58
C ALA A 79 -10.29 -12.10 -1.96
N ILE A 80 -11.41 -12.74 -1.65
CA ILE A 80 -12.49 -12.19 -0.83
C ILE A 80 -12.47 -12.92 0.50
N ALA A 81 -12.29 -12.20 1.60
CA ALA A 81 -12.17 -12.77 2.93
C ALA A 81 -13.09 -12.06 3.94
N VAL A 82 -13.70 -12.81 4.86
CA VAL A 82 -14.59 -12.26 5.89
C VAL A 82 -14.51 -13.03 7.22
N GLY A 83 -15.02 -12.44 8.30
CA GLY A 83 -15.35 -13.12 9.55
C GLY A 83 -14.40 -12.85 10.71
N ASN A 84 -14.70 -13.44 11.87
CA ASN A 84 -13.87 -13.37 13.08
C ASN A 84 -13.69 -14.80 13.65
N PRO A 85 -12.56 -15.48 13.42
CA PRO A 85 -11.39 -15.00 12.65
C PRO A 85 -11.67 -14.94 11.14
N CYS A 86 -11.03 -14.00 10.44
CA CYS A 86 -11.22 -13.78 9.01
C CYS A 86 -10.72 -14.97 8.19
N GLN A 87 -11.53 -15.45 7.24
CA GLN A 87 -11.22 -16.56 6.34
C GLN A 87 -11.47 -16.17 4.89
N VAL A 88 -10.67 -16.69 3.97
CA VAL A 88 -10.89 -16.56 2.52
C VAL A 88 -12.12 -17.38 2.12
N ILE A 89 -13.10 -16.73 1.51
CA ILE A 89 -14.31 -17.40 0.97
C ILE A 89 -14.07 -17.86 -0.46
N ARG A 90 -13.50 -16.98 -1.29
CA ARG A 90 -13.28 -17.25 -2.73
C ARG A 90 -12.29 -16.27 -3.33
N LYS A 91 -11.82 -16.55 -4.55
CA LYS A 91 -11.11 -15.59 -5.39
C LYS A 91 -12.10 -14.70 -6.16
N ARG A 92 -11.69 -13.48 -6.49
CA ARG A 92 -12.45 -12.56 -7.36
C ARG A 92 -12.47 -13.07 -8.80
N PHE A 93 -11.35 -13.61 -9.27
CA PHE A 93 -11.12 -14.08 -10.64
C PHE A 93 -10.41 -15.45 -10.65
N ASP A 94 -10.24 -16.01 -11.85
CA ASP A 94 -9.39 -17.18 -12.05
C ASP A 94 -7.90 -16.86 -11.90
N ASP A 95 -7.09 -17.90 -11.70
CA ASP A 95 -5.65 -17.75 -11.41
C ASP A 95 -4.89 -17.07 -12.55
N GLU A 96 -5.28 -17.37 -13.80
CA GLU A 96 -4.70 -16.76 -14.98
C GLU A 96 -4.90 -15.23 -14.98
N LEU A 97 -6.12 -14.73 -14.75
CA LEU A 97 -6.37 -13.30 -14.71
C LEU A 97 -5.68 -12.64 -13.51
N ILE A 98 -5.63 -13.31 -12.36
CA ILE A 98 -4.92 -12.79 -11.17
C ILE A 98 -3.43 -12.60 -11.48
N GLU A 99 -2.78 -13.60 -12.07
CA GLU A 99 -1.37 -13.50 -12.46
C GLU A 99 -1.12 -12.37 -13.47
N LEU A 100 -2.00 -12.22 -14.46
CA LEU A 100 -1.89 -11.15 -15.44
C LEU A 100 -2.01 -9.77 -14.80
N LEU A 101 -2.96 -9.58 -13.88
CA LEU A 101 -3.15 -8.31 -13.17
C LEU A 101 -1.98 -7.98 -12.24
N LEU A 102 -1.45 -8.99 -11.55
CA LEU A 102 -0.27 -8.85 -10.70
C LEU A 102 1.01 -8.58 -11.49
N LYS A 103 1.11 -9.04 -12.74
CA LYS A 103 2.20 -8.67 -13.66
C LYS A 103 2.02 -7.26 -14.21
N LEU A 104 0.78 -6.90 -14.56
CA LEU A 104 0.47 -5.59 -15.14
C LEU A 104 0.73 -4.45 -14.16
N ARG A 105 0.49 -4.68 -12.85
CA ARG A 105 0.64 -3.69 -11.75
C ARG A 105 0.14 -2.31 -12.15
N TRP A 106 -1.11 -2.26 -12.63
CA TRP A 106 -1.64 -1.05 -13.26
C TRP A 106 -1.65 0.17 -12.32
N TRP A 107 -1.66 -0.05 -11.01
CA TRP A 107 -1.56 0.99 -9.99
C TRP A 107 -0.18 1.66 -9.88
N ASP A 108 0.89 1.05 -10.42
CA ASP A 108 2.24 1.63 -10.44
C ASP A 108 2.53 2.41 -11.73
N LYS A 109 1.59 2.44 -12.67
CA LYS A 109 1.76 3.05 -13.99
C LYS A 109 1.54 4.57 -13.96
N SER A 110 1.99 5.26 -15.01
CA SER A 110 1.70 6.70 -15.16
C SER A 110 0.19 6.94 -15.32
N ILE A 111 -0.26 8.17 -15.06
CA ILE A 111 -1.67 8.53 -15.24
C ILE A 111 -2.11 8.31 -16.69
N GLU A 112 -1.27 8.68 -17.66
CA GLU A 112 -1.54 8.51 -19.08
C GLU A 112 -1.69 7.02 -19.47
N GLU A 113 -0.84 6.16 -18.90
CA GLU A 113 -0.96 4.72 -19.07
C GLU A 113 -2.25 4.19 -18.44
N ILE A 114 -2.60 4.63 -17.23
CA ILE A 114 -3.84 4.24 -16.54
C ILE A 114 -5.07 4.66 -17.35
N GLU A 115 -5.10 5.88 -17.86
CA GLU A 115 -6.17 6.37 -18.74
C GLU A 115 -6.34 5.47 -19.97
N SER A 116 -5.23 5.03 -20.58
CA SER A 116 -5.27 4.08 -21.71
C SER A 116 -5.81 2.69 -21.33
N LEU A 117 -5.72 2.31 -20.05
CA LEU A 117 -6.19 1.03 -19.51
C LEU A 117 -7.61 1.11 -18.96
N MET A 118 -8.16 2.31 -18.71
CA MET A 118 -9.51 2.48 -18.15
C MET A 118 -10.60 1.68 -18.87
N PRO A 119 -10.65 1.62 -20.22
CA PRO A 119 -11.67 0.84 -20.92
C PRO A 119 -11.63 -0.66 -20.61
N ILE A 120 -10.43 -1.21 -20.34
CA ILE A 120 -10.26 -2.63 -20.03
C ILE A 120 -10.41 -2.92 -18.54
N LEU A 121 -9.92 -2.03 -17.66
CA LEU A 121 -10.03 -2.19 -16.20
C LEU A 121 -11.47 -2.08 -15.69
N SER A 122 -12.34 -1.39 -16.44
CA SER A 122 -13.77 -1.26 -16.13
C SER A 122 -14.66 -2.23 -16.93
N CYS A 123 -14.06 -3.15 -17.70
CA CYS A 123 -14.80 -4.07 -18.56
C CYS A 123 -15.33 -5.29 -17.79
N GLY A 124 -16.61 -5.64 -17.99
CA GLY A 124 -17.22 -6.85 -17.42
C GLY A 124 -16.91 -8.14 -18.19
N ASP A 125 -16.39 -8.07 -19.42
CA ASP A 125 -16.02 -9.24 -20.21
C ASP A 125 -14.60 -9.71 -19.86
N LEU A 126 -14.51 -10.64 -18.91
CA LEU A 126 -13.23 -11.15 -18.41
C LEU A 126 -12.40 -11.88 -19.47
N LYS A 127 -13.02 -12.43 -20.53
CA LYS A 127 -12.25 -13.07 -21.62
C LYS A 127 -11.53 -12.00 -22.44
N LYS A 128 -12.24 -10.93 -22.77
CA LYS A 128 -11.66 -9.75 -23.44
C LYS A 128 -10.56 -9.12 -22.58
N VAL A 129 -10.81 -8.93 -21.29
CA VAL A 129 -9.82 -8.41 -20.32
C VAL A 129 -8.54 -9.23 -20.36
N LYS A 130 -8.62 -10.55 -20.22
CA LYS A 130 -7.44 -11.42 -20.29
C LYS A 130 -6.69 -11.28 -21.61
N MET A 131 -7.41 -11.26 -22.73
CA MET A 131 -6.79 -11.16 -24.06
C MET A 131 -6.05 -9.83 -24.25
N GLU A 132 -6.65 -8.71 -23.89
CA GLU A 132 -6.04 -7.39 -24.06
C GLU A 132 -4.89 -7.14 -23.09
N ILE A 133 -5.01 -7.61 -21.84
CA ILE A 133 -3.90 -7.51 -20.89
C ILE A 133 -2.72 -8.35 -21.38
N LYS A 134 -2.93 -9.59 -21.84
CA LYS A 134 -1.86 -10.42 -22.42
C LYS A 134 -1.14 -9.75 -23.58
N ALA A 135 -1.83 -8.95 -24.39
CA ALA A 135 -1.21 -8.25 -25.52
C ALA A 135 -0.34 -7.05 -25.11
N ARG A 136 -0.36 -6.66 -23.83
CA ARG A 136 0.32 -5.47 -23.29
C ARG A 136 1.49 -5.78 -22.36
N ILE A 137 1.64 -7.05 -21.95
CA ILE A 137 2.71 -7.51 -21.04
C ILE A 137 3.78 -8.25 -21.84
#